data_AF-A0A350HBW1-F1
#
_entry.id   AF-A0A350HBW1-F1
#
_cell.length_a   1.000
_cell.length_b   1.000
_cell.length_c   1.000
_cell.angle_alpha   90.00
_cell.angle_beta   90.00
_cell.angle_gamma   90.00
#
_symmetry.space_group_name_H-M   'P 1'
#
loop_
_entity.id
_entity.type
_entity.pdbx_description
1 polymer ?
#
loop_
_entity_poly.entity_id
_entity_poly.type
_entity_poly.pdbx_seq_one_letter_code
_entity_poly.pdbx_strand_id
1 'polypeptide(L)'
;MMLAKNLERIVSGKFLSSSEFDKAVEELISLCNYSNEESASILSEVLQREMSFSTYFADEMSVPRSEIKSNDLCLLVGISKSGIKNESNEIKVIFLLLYGEKRKSEYLSLLSYIYRILSGRQFKNRLISCETNDEIKTQVIKGLFEIEG
;
A
#
# COMPACT_ATOMS: atom_id res chain seq x y z
N MET A 1 7.11 -15.94 10.89
CA MET A 1 6.40 -15.97 12.20
C MET A 1 6.31 -14.60 12.91
N MET A 2 7.18 -13.61 12.63
CA MET A 2 7.12 -12.29 13.30
C MET A 2 6.17 -11.29 12.60
N LEU A 3 5.96 -11.43 11.29
CA LEU A 3 5.06 -10.57 10.49
C LEU A 3 3.59 -10.90 10.74
N ALA A 4 3.19 -12.18 10.64
CA ALA A 4 1.84 -12.69 10.93
C ALA A 4 1.21 -12.12 12.22
N LYS A 5 1.97 -12.09 13.32
CA LYS A 5 1.44 -11.66 14.63
C LYS A 5 1.13 -10.16 14.72
N ASN A 6 1.59 -9.35 13.76
CA ASN A 6 1.47 -7.90 13.78
C ASN A 6 0.74 -7.31 12.57
N LEU A 7 0.25 -8.14 11.63
CA LEU A 7 -0.46 -7.67 10.43
C LEU A 7 -1.65 -6.75 10.77
N GLU A 8 -2.41 -7.09 11.81
CA GLU A 8 -3.54 -6.27 12.27
C GLU A 8 -3.18 -4.84 12.69
N ARG A 9 -1.93 -4.62 13.12
CA ARG A 9 -1.44 -3.32 13.57
C ARG A 9 -0.81 -2.50 12.45
N ILE A 10 -0.27 -3.17 11.43
CA ILE A 10 0.48 -2.51 10.37
C ILE A 10 -0.34 -2.31 9.09
N VAL A 11 -1.43 -3.07 8.90
CA VAL A 11 -2.27 -2.98 7.71
C VAL A 11 -3.48 -2.08 7.96
N SER A 12 -3.69 -1.12 7.07
CA SER A 12 -4.90 -0.28 7.02
C SER A 12 -5.46 -0.26 5.60
N GLY A 13 -6.79 -0.24 5.48
CA GLY A 13 -7.51 -0.19 4.21
C GLY A 13 -8.37 1.06 4.07
N LYS A 14 -8.46 1.62 2.87
CA LYS A 14 -9.29 2.80 2.57
C LYS A 14 -9.77 2.81 1.12
N PHE A 15 -11.04 3.17 0.89
CA PHE A 15 -11.48 3.63 -0.42
C PHE A 15 -10.95 5.03 -0.70
N LEU A 16 -10.35 5.19 -1.87
CA LEU A 16 -9.77 6.43 -2.34
C LEU A 16 -10.84 7.25 -3.05
N SER A 17 -10.87 8.53 -2.74
CA SER A 17 -11.80 9.49 -3.35
C SER A 17 -11.17 10.23 -4.53
N SER A 18 -9.85 10.41 -4.51
CA SER A 18 -9.12 11.07 -5.57
C SER A 18 -8.87 10.17 -6.78
N SER A 19 -8.84 10.80 -7.96
CA SER A 19 -8.39 10.20 -9.22
C SER A 19 -6.95 10.62 -9.60
N GLU A 20 -6.32 11.46 -8.78
CA GLU A 20 -4.94 11.92 -8.92
C GLU A 20 -4.03 11.13 -7.98
N PHE A 21 -2.90 10.63 -8.49
CA PHE A 21 -2.04 9.70 -7.76
C PHE A 21 -1.45 10.30 -6.47
N ASP A 22 -0.95 11.52 -6.53
CA ASP A 22 -0.38 12.23 -5.38
C ASP A 22 -1.43 12.44 -4.28
N LYS A 23 -2.64 12.84 -4.64
CA LYS A 23 -3.76 13.02 -3.72
C LYS A 23 -4.25 11.70 -3.13
N ALA A 24 -4.26 10.62 -3.92
CA ALA A 24 -4.58 9.29 -3.44
C ALA A 24 -3.53 8.78 -2.42
N VAL A 25 -2.24 9.05 -2.67
CA VAL A 25 -1.16 8.74 -1.71
C VAL A 25 -1.30 9.58 -0.44
N GLU A 26 -1.62 10.87 -0.56
CA GLU A 26 -1.90 11.76 0.59
C GLU A 26 -3.08 11.23 1.44
N GLU A 27 -4.16 10.77 0.80
CA GLU A 27 -5.30 10.12 1.49
C GLU A 27 -4.89 8.87 2.28
N LEU A 28 -3.92 8.10 1.78
CA LEU A 28 -3.39 6.93 2.50
C LEU A 28 -2.51 7.35 3.68
N ILE A 29 -1.58 8.28 3.47
CA ILE A 29 -0.70 8.80 4.53
C ILE A 29 -1.53 9.36 5.70
N SER A 30 -2.69 9.97 5.42
CA SER A 30 -3.62 10.48 6.44
C SER A 30 -4.19 9.42 7.40
N LEU A 31 -4.05 8.13 7.09
CA LEU A 31 -4.41 7.04 8.00
C LEU A 31 -3.41 6.87 9.15
N CYS A 32 -2.22 7.45 9.02
CA CYS A 32 -1.18 7.46 10.04
C CYS A 32 -1.20 8.79 10.80
N ASN A 33 -0.76 8.76 12.06
CA ASN A 33 -0.68 9.95 12.90
C ASN A 33 0.67 10.67 12.76
N TYR A 34 0.98 11.10 11.53
CA TYR A 34 2.16 11.91 11.24
C TYR A 34 1.82 13.40 11.34
N SER A 35 2.80 14.23 11.69
CA SER A 35 2.65 15.69 11.54
C SER A 35 2.50 16.08 10.06
N ASN A 36 2.03 17.31 9.81
CA ASN A 36 1.91 17.84 8.45
C ASN A 36 3.27 17.86 7.72
N GLU A 37 4.34 18.21 8.43
CA GLU A 37 5.70 18.23 7.87
C GLU A 37 6.19 16.82 7.49
N GLU A 38 5.97 15.84 8.38
CA GLU A 38 6.31 14.44 8.09
C GLU A 38 5.50 13.91 6.91
N SER A 39 4.19 14.16 6.89
CA SER A 39 3.31 13.72 5.81
C SER A 39 3.75 14.30 4.46
N ALA A 40 4.09 15.58 4.41
CA ALA A 40 4.58 16.24 3.20
C ALA A 40 5.94 15.68 2.75
N SER A 41 6.85 15.40 3.70
CA SER A 41 8.14 14.78 3.41
C SER A 41 7.98 13.38 2.82
N ILE A 42 7.10 12.56 3.41
CA ILE A 42 6.80 11.19 2.94
C ILE A 42 6.20 11.24 1.54
N LEU A 43 5.20 12.10 1.31
CA LEU A 43 4.58 12.26 0.00
C LEU A 43 5.63 12.66 -1.05
N SER A 44 6.49 13.64 -0.73
CA SER A 44 7.54 14.09 -1.64
C SER A 44 8.50 12.95 -2.02
N GLU A 45 8.94 12.14 -1.04
CA GLU A 45 9.80 11.00 -1.30
C GLU A 45 9.11 9.95 -2.18
N VAL A 46 7.85 9.60 -1.87
CA VAL A 46 7.06 8.66 -2.69
C VAL A 46 6.99 9.12 -4.14
N LEU A 47 6.65 10.39 -4.38
CA LEU A 47 6.52 10.94 -5.72
C LEU A 47 7.86 11.00 -6.46
N GLN A 48 8.94 11.40 -5.80
CA GLN A 48 10.28 11.38 -6.40
C GLN A 48 10.70 9.98 -6.84
N ARG A 49 10.38 8.97 -6.03
CA ARG A 49 10.67 7.57 -6.36
C ARG A 49 9.81 7.07 -7.52
N GLU A 50 8.51 7.38 -7.51
CA GLU A 50 7.58 7.00 -8.59
C GLU A 50 7.98 7.62 -9.94
N MET A 51 8.40 8.89 -9.95
CA MET A 51 8.93 9.57 -11.15
C MET A 51 10.22 8.93 -11.67
N SER A 52 11.07 8.42 -10.78
CA SER A 52 12.34 7.79 -11.17
C SER A 52 12.13 6.37 -11.70
N PHE A 53 11.26 5.60 -11.05
CA PHE A 53 10.90 4.25 -11.42
C PHE A 53 9.46 3.98 -11.02
N SER A 54 8.57 3.85 -12.00
CA SER A 54 7.19 3.53 -11.71
C SER A 54 7.08 2.23 -10.92
N THR A 55 6.26 2.25 -9.89
CA THR A 55 5.90 1.06 -9.10
C THR A 55 4.60 0.42 -9.57
N TYR A 56 4.10 0.84 -10.74
CA TYR A 56 3.01 0.17 -11.41
C TYR A 56 3.34 -1.32 -11.57
N PHE A 57 2.43 -2.13 -11.08
CA PHE A 57 2.42 -3.57 -11.19
C PHE A 57 1.19 -3.96 -12.01
N ALA A 58 1.34 -4.97 -12.87
CA ALA A 58 0.29 -5.42 -13.78
C ALA A 58 -1.10 -5.52 -13.12
N ASP A 59 -2.14 -5.39 -13.96
CA ASP A 59 -3.55 -5.43 -13.55
C ASP A 59 -3.97 -4.25 -12.66
N GLU A 60 -3.55 -3.02 -13.04
CA GLU A 60 -4.04 -1.77 -12.45
C GLU A 60 -3.63 -1.57 -10.98
N MET A 61 -2.46 -2.08 -10.59
CA MET A 61 -1.95 -2.01 -9.22
C MET A 61 -0.67 -1.19 -9.14
N SER A 62 -0.39 -0.61 -7.97
CA SER A 62 0.86 0.12 -7.73
C SER A 62 1.34 -0.16 -6.31
N VAL A 63 2.66 -0.27 -6.11
CA VAL A 63 3.26 -0.60 -4.81
C VAL A 63 4.29 0.47 -4.41
N PRO A 64 3.86 1.74 -4.22
CA PRO A 64 4.75 2.82 -3.85
C PRO A 64 5.33 2.60 -2.46
N ARG A 65 6.50 3.17 -2.21
CA ARG A 65 7.23 2.97 -0.95
C ARG A 65 8.07 4.17 -0.56
N SER A 66 8.24 4.36 0.75
CA SER A 66 9.10 5.40 1.34
C SER A 66 9.77 4.86 2.60
N GLU A 67 11.02 5.26 2.83
CA GLU A 67 11.59 5.19 4.16
C GLU A 67 10.99 6.30 5.03
N ILE A 68 10.81 6.05 6.34
CA ILE A 68 10.26 7.04 7.28
C ILE A 68 11.18 7.18 8.49
N LYS A 69 11.11 8.35 9.15
CA LYS A 69 11.93 8.64 10.34
C LYS A 69 11.56 7.79 11.55
N SER A 70 10.29 7.40 11.70
CA SER A 70 9.86 6.52 12.79
C SER A 70 10.35 5.09 12.54
N ASN A 71 10.39 4.25 13.58
CA ASN A 71 10.77 2.83 13.43
C ASN A 71 9.57 1.93 13.08
N ASP A 72 8.51 2.50 12.51
CA ASP A 72 7.28 1.79 12.20
C ASP A 72 7.39 1.03 10.87
N LEU A 73 6.45 0.11 10.68
CA LEU A 73 6.20 -0.55 9.41
C LEU A 73 4.71 -0.42 9.16
N CYS A 74 4.32 0.16 8.02
CA CYS A 74 2.91 0.36 7.65
C CYS A 74 2.67 -0.13 6.23
N LEU A 75 1.57 -0.83 6.04
CA LEU A 75 1.01 -1.20 4.75
C LEU A 75 -0.37 -0.56 4.62
N LEU A 76 -0.46 0.47 3.79
CA LEU A 76 -1.67 1.23 3.57
C LEU A 76 -2.23 0.85 2.20
N VAL A 77 -3.44 0.33 2.16
CA VAL A 77 -4.06 -0.19 0.94
C VAL A 77 -5.24 0.67 0.53
N GLY A 78 -5.13 1.26 -0.66
CA GLY A 78 -6.13 2.13 -1.25
C GLY A 78 -6.83 1.45 -2.42
N ILE A 79 -8.16 1.54 -2.49
CA ILE A 79 -8.94 1.13 -3.67
C ILE A 79 -9.70 2.33 -4.23
N SER A 80 -9.46 2.66 -5.50
CA SER A 80 -10.28 3.61 -6.24
C SER A 80 -11.28 2.86 -7.11
N LYS A 81 -12.59 3.12 -6.90
CA LYS A 81 -13.66 2.55 -7.73
C LYS A 81 -13.70 3.18 -9.12
N SER A 82 -13.25 4.44 -9.25
CA SER A 82 -13.23 5.18 -10.52
C SER A 82 -11.91 5.09 -11.28
N GLY A 83 -10.89 4.44 -10.68
CA GLY A 83 -9.53 4.49 -11.17
C GLY A 83 -8.79 5.78 -10.81
N ILE A 84 -7.48 5.72 -10.88
CA ILE A 84 -6.52 6.79 -10.63
C ILE A 84 -5.65 6.90 -11.87
N LYS A 85 -5.50 8.11 -12.40
CA LYS A 85 -4.64 8.36 -13.55
C LYS A 85 -3.19 8.46 -13.07
N ASN A 86 -2.32 7.64 -13.63
CA ASN A 86 -0.87 7.77 -13.43
C ASN A 86 -0.15 7.65 -14.78
N GLU A 87 0.20 8.81 -15.34
CA GLU A 87 0.81 8.94 -16.66
C GLU A 87 0.05 8.17 -17.76
N SER A 88 0.51 6.97 -18.11
CA SER A 88 -0.04 6.11 -19.16
C SER A 88 -0.90 4.95 -18.62
N ASN A 89 -1.02 4.81 -17.30
CA ASN A 89 -1.68 3.69 -16.64
C ASN A 89 -2.91 4.14 -15.86
N GLU A 90 -3.90 3.26 -15.81
CA GLU A 90 -5.02 3.35 -14.87
C GLU A 90 -4.71 2.46 -13.64
N ILE A 91 -4.73 3.06 -12.45
CA ILE A 91 -4.49 2.38 -11.19
C ILE A 91 -5.81 2.29 -10.43
N LYS A 92 -6.22 1.08 -10.05
CA LYS A 92 -7.37 0.84 -9.17
C LYS A 92 -6.96 0.56 -7.74
N VAL A 93 -5.76 0.03 -7.53
CA VAL A 93 -5.29 -0.36 -6.19
C VAL A 93 -3.88 0.14 -5.91
N ILE A 94 -3.68 0.78 -4.76
CA ILE A 94 -2.38 1.22 -4.27
C ILE A 94 -2.03 0.45 -3.00
N PHE A 95 -0.84 -0.17 -2.96
CA PHE A 95 -0.23 -0.76 -1.77
C PHE A 95 0.95 0.12 -1.32
N LEU A 96 0.69 1.15 -0.54
CA LEU A 96 1.73 2.05 -0.03
C LEU A 96 2.45 1.40 1.17
N LEU A 97 3.75 1.20 1.02
CA LEU A 97 4.64 0.68 2.07
C LEU A 97 5.48 1.79 2.70
N LEU A 98 5.32 2.00 4.00
CA LEU A 98 6.17 2.90 4.78
C LEU A 98 7.00 2.07 5.78
N TYR A 99 8.30 2.32 5.86
CA TYR A 99 9.17 1.55 6.74
C TYR A 99 10.26 2.41 7.37
N GLY A 100 10.51 2.22 8.66
CA GLY A 100 11.68 2.77 9.32
C GLY A 100 12.94 2.00 8.96
N GLU A 101 14.09 2.68 9.03
CA GLU A 101 15.42 2.11 8.71
C GLU A 101 15.65 0.73 9.36
N LYS A 102 15.30 0.59 10.65
CA LYS A 102 15.48 -0.66 11.42
C LYS A 102 14.57 -1.81 10.97
N ARG A 103 13.52 -1.54 10.19
CA ARG A 103 12.53 -2.52 9.72
C ARG A 103 12.81 -2.99 8.29
N LYS A 104 13.96 -2.65 7.70
CA LYS A 104 14.32 -2.98 6.32
C LYS A 104 14.17 -4.47 5.96
N SER A 105 14.54 -5.39 6.86
CA SER A 105 14.38 -6.83 6.62
C SER A 105 12.91 -7.28 6.61
N GLU A 106 12.08 -6.75 7.53
CA GLU A 106 10.64 -7.02 7.56
C GLU A 106 9.95 -6.44 6.32
N TYR A 107 10.34 -5.23 5.93
CA TYR A 107 9.89 -4.56 4.71
C TYR A 107 10.15 -5.41 3.46
N LEU A 108 11.38 -5.90 3.25
CA LEU A 108 11.71 -6.70 2.06
C LEU A 108 10.92 -8.01 1.99
N SER A 109 10.66 -8.61 3.17
CA SER A 109 9.83 -9.80 3.29
C SER A 109 8.37 -9.49 2.91
N LEU A 110 7.81 -8.42 3.48
CA LEU A 110 6.44 -7.97 3.20
C LEU A 110 6.24 -7.61 1.72
N LEU A 111 7.20 -6.90 1.13
CA LEU A 111 7.18 -6.56 -0.29
C LEU A 111 7.12 -7.81 -1.17
N SER A 112 7.93 -8.83 -0.84
CA SER A 112 7.92 -10.11 -1.56
C SER A 112 6.57 -10.82 -1.44
N TYR A 113 5.94 -10.77 -0.27
CA TYR A 113 4.62 -11.36 -0.06
C TYR A 113 3.53 -10.62 -0.83
N ILE A 114 3.57 -9.28 -0.87
CA ILE A 114 2.67 -8.46 -1.67
C ILE A 114 2.77 -8.88 -3.14
N TYR A 115 3.96 -8.92 -3.74
CA TYR A 115 4.06 -9.33 -5.14
C TYR A 115 3.55 -10.76 -5.40
N ARG A 116 3.72 -11.69 -4.44
CA ARG A 116 3.16 -13.05 -4.53
C ARG A 116 1.63 -13.06 -4.51
N ILE A 117 0.98 -12.32 -3.59
CA ILE A 117 -0.50 -12.26 -3.55
C ILE A 117 -1.06 -11.53 -4.78
N LEU A 118 -0.39 -10.48 -5.26
CA LEU A 118 -0.83 -9.74 -6.46
C LEU A 118 -0.67 -10.56 -7.75
N SER A 119 0.19 -11.58 -7.75
CA SER A 119 0.29 -12.53 -8.86
C SER A 119 -0.96 -13.43 -8.96
N GLY A 120 -1.71 -13.60 -7.87
CA GLY A 120 -2.92 -14.41 -7.82
C GLY A 120 -4.17 -13.67 -8.30
N ARG A 121 -4.76 -14.09 -9.43
CA ARG A 121 -6.00 -13.50 -9.95
C ARG A 121 -7.17 -13.54 -8.96
N GLN A 122 -7.30 -14.62 -8.20
CA GLN A 122 -8.38 -14.77 -7.22
C GLN A 122 -8.28 -13.72 -6.10
N PHE A 123 -7.08 -13.44 -5.59
CA PHE A 123 -6.86 -12.43 -4.56
C PHE A 123 -7.25 -11.04 -5.08
N LYS A 124 -6.79 -10.68 -6.29
CA LYS A 124 -7.13 -9.41 -6.93
C LYS A 124 -8.63 -9.20 -7.09
N ASN A 125 -9.34 -10.23 -7.54
CA ASN A 125 -10.80 -10.18 -7.69
C ASN A 125 -11.51 -9.95 -6.34
N ARG A 126 -11.09 -10.65 -5.28
CA ARG A 126 -11.63 -10.46 -3.92
C ARG A 126 -11.39 -9.06 -3.39
N LEU A 127 -10.20 -8.50 -3.66
CA LEU A 127 -9.82 -7.18 -3.19
C LEU A 127 -10.65 -6.09 -3.88
N ILE A 128 -10.80 -6.14 -5.21
CA ILE A 128 -11.58 -5.15 -5.98
C ILE A 128 -13.08 -5.21 -5.62
N SER A 129 -13.58 -6.39 -5.24
CA SER A 129 -14.97 -6.59 -4.81
C SER A 129 -15.28 -6.11 -3.38
N CYS A 130 -14.30 -5.66 -2.61
CA CYS A 130 -14.57 -5.10 -1.27
C CYS A 130 -15.57 -3.94 -1.35
N GLU A 131 -16.41 -3.82 -0.32
CA GLU A 131 -17.43 -2.78 -0.17
C GLU A 131 -17.17 -1.89 1.06
N THR A 132 -16.30 -2.32 1.98
CA THR A 132 -15.92 -1.55 3.18
C THR A 132 -14.40 -1.44 3.37
N ASN A 133 -13.95 -0.39 4.06
CA ASN A 133 -12.53 -0.20 4.41
C ASN A 133 -11.98 -1.37 5.23
N ASP A 134 -12.80 -1.92 6.14
CA ASP A 134 -12.42 -3.06 6.97
C ASP A 134 -12.30 -4.34 6.16
N GLU A 135 -13.13 -4.53 5.12
CA GLU A 135 -12.97 -5.65 4.19
C GLU A 135 -11.65 -5.56 3.43
N ILE A 136 -11.23 -4.38 2.97
CA ILE A 136 -9.93 -4.18 2.30
C ILE A 136 -8.83 -4.68 3.21
N LYS A 137 -8.78 -4.19 4.46
CA LYS A 137 -7.80 -4.61 5.46
C LYS A 137 -7.85 -6.13 5.67
N THR A 138 -9.04 -6.67 5.90
CA THR A 138 -9.25 -8.11 6.18
C THR A 138 -8.78 -8.99 5.02
N GLN A 139 -9.09 -8.63 3.77
CA GLN A 139 -8.66 -9.40 2.60
C GLN A 139 -7.15 -9.37 2.43
N VAL A 140 -6.51 -8.22 2.59
CA VAL A 140 -5.04 -8.08 2.51
C VAL A 140 -4.36 -8.93 3.57
N ILE A 141 -4.84 -8.87 4.82
CA ILE A 141 -4.31 -9.69 5.92
C ILE A 141 -4.44 -11.18 5.60
N LYS A 142 -5.63 -11.64 5.18
CA LYS A 142 -5.85 -13.04 4.77
C LYS A 142 -4.91 -13.48 3.67
N GLY A 143 -4.74 -12.67 2.62
CA GLY A 143 -3.82 -12.98 1.52
C GLY A 143 -2.37 -13.10 1.98
N LEU A 144 -1.91 -12.20 2.86
CA LEU A 144 -0.56 -12.27 3.41
C LEU A 144 -0.36 -13.52 4.29
N PHE A 145 -1.37 -13.89 5.08
CA PHE A 145 -1.34 -15.13 5.88
C PHE A 145 -1.25 -16.39 5.00
N GLU A 146 -1.98 -16.43 3.87
CA GLU A 146 -1.94 -17.55 2.91
C GLU A 146 -0.55 -17.78 2.28
N ILE A 147 0.30 -16.75 2.23
CA ILE A 147 1.66 -16.83 1.65
C ILE A 147 2.73 -17.08 2.71
N GLU A 148 2.55 -16.58 3.94
CA GLU A 148 3.50 -16.79 5.04
C GLU A 148 3.44 -18.22 5.61
N GLY A 149 2.26 -18.86 5.58
CA GLY A 149 2.06 -20.25 6.01
C GLY A 149 2.65 -21.29 5.07
#